data_AF-A0A0G0LZ05-F1
#
_entry.id   AF-A0A0G0LZ05-F1
#
_cell.length_a   1.000
_cell.length_b   1.000
_cell.length_c   1.000
_cell.angle_alpha   90.00
_cell.angle_beta   90.00
_cell.angle_gamma   90.00
#
_symmetry.space_group_name_H-M   'P 1'
#
loop_
_entity.id
_entity.type
_entity.pdbx_description
1 polymer ?
#
loop_
_entity_poly.entity_id
_entity_poly.type
_entity_poly.pdbx_seq_one_letter_code
_entity_poly.pdbx_strand_id
1 'polypeptide(L)' 'MVASRTQALVEIGEPAAYFADPKDPKDIAEKISQVSNDRELKDQLVERGKALVKNYSWDKTAKETLEVYKKVLTK' A
#
# COMPACT_ATOMS: atom_id res chain seq x y z
N MET A 1 -8.39 1.68 0.48
CA MET A 1 -8.08 2.53 -0.70
C MET A 1 -8.28 1.71 -1.97
N VAL A 2 -8.51 2.33 -3.12
CA VAL A 2 -8.45 1.66 -4.43
C VAL A 2 -7.10 1.96 -5.08
N ALA A 3 -6.42 0.95 -5.61
CA ALA A 3 -5.09 1.10 -6.22
C ALA A 3 -4.98 0.25 -7.49
N SER A 4 -4.14 0.65 -8.44
CA SER A 4 -3.85 -0.16 -9.62
C SER A 4 -3.07 -1.43 -9.23
N ARG A 5 -3.38 -2.55 -9.86
CA ARG A 5 -2.69 -3.84 -9.69
C ARG A 5 -1.35 -3.85 -10.44
N THR A 6 -0.41 -3.02 -10.01
CA THR A 6 0.99 -3.05 -10.44
C THR A 6 1.85 -3.70 -9.37
N GLN A 7 2.99 -4.28 -9.74
CA GLN A 7 3.85 -4.98 -8.78
C GLN A 7 4.25 -4.10 -7.58
N ALA A 8 4.64 -2.85 -7.83
CA ALA A 8 5.02 -1.92 -6.77
C ALA A 8 3.86 -1.59 -5.82
N LEU A 9 2.64 -1.42 -6.35
CA LEU A 9 1.46 -1.11 -5.53
C LEU A 9 0.94 -2.33 -4.76
N VAL A 10 1.07 -3.52 -5.34
CA VAL A 10 0.78 -4.79 -4.67
C VAL A 10 1.71 -4.98 -3.48
N GLU A 11 3.01 -4.79 -3.68
CA GLU A 11 4.03 -4.93 -2.62
C GLU A 11 3.76 -4.03 -1.41
N ILE A 12 3.35 -2.78 -1.63
CA ILE A 12 3.10 -1.82 -0.53
C ILE A 12 1.67 -1.84 0.00
N GLY A 13 0.72 -2.34 -0.79
CA GLY A 13 -0.71 -2.16 -0.58
C GLY A 13 -1.40 -3.40 -0.02
N GLU A 14 -0.86 -4.60 -0.22
CA GLU A 14 -1.45 -5.81 0.34
C GLU A 14 -1.21 -5.92 1.86
N PRO A 15 -2.22 -6.37 2.64
CA PRO A 15 -3.58 -6.78 2.24
C PRO A 15 -4.64 -5.66 2.36
N ALA A 16 -4.25 -4.38 2.40
CA ALA A 16 -5.12 -3.26 2.74
C ALA A 16 -5.72 -2.49 1.55
N ALA A 17 -5.17 -2.64 0.35
CA ALA A 17 -5.67 -2.00 -0.86
C ALA A 17 -6.65 -2.90 -1.61
N TYR A 18 -7.62 -2.27 -2.26
CA TYR A 18 -8.53 -2.92 -3.18
C TYR A 18 -8.04 -2.67 -4.61
N PHE A 19 -7.61 -3.74 -5.28
CA PHE A 19 -6.86 -3.62 -6.53
C PHE A 19 -7.75 -3.65 -7.77
N ALA A 20 -7.54 -2.69 -8.66
CA ALA A 20 -8.14 -2.60 -9.98
C ALA A 20 -7.11 -2.86 -11.08
N ASP A 21 -7.52 -3.40 -12.23
CA ASP A 21 -6.67 -3.49 -13.41
C ASP A 21 -6.40 -2.09 -13.99
N PRO A 22 -5.13 -1.63 -14.04
CA PRO A 22 -4.79 -0.32 -14.62
C PRO A 22 -5.16 -0.18 -16.10
N LYS A 23 -5.37 -1.28 -16.83
CA LYS A 23 -5.72 -1.29 -18.26
C LYS A 23 -7.23 -1.36 -18.50
N ASP A 24 -8.03 -1.48 -17.44
CA ASP A 24 -9.49 -1.52 -17.54
C ASP A 24 -10.13 -0.37 -16.73
N PRO A 25 -10.49 0.75 -17.40
CA PRO A 25 -11.18 1.86 -16.75
C PRO A 25 -12.54 1.48 -16.12
N LYS A 26 -13.22 0.44 -16.64
CA LYS A 26 -14.49 -0.01 -16.08
C LYS A 26 -14.27 -0.71 -14.74
N ASP A 27 -13.25 -1.55 -14.65
CA ASP A 27 -12.87 -2.21 -13.38
C ASP A 27 -12.49 -1.15 -12.33
N ILE A 28 -11.70 -0.13 -12.69
CA ILE A 28 -11.37 0.98 -11.77
C ILE A 28 -12.65 1.66 -11.25
N ALA A 29 -13.59 2.00 -12.14
CA ALA A 29 -14.86 2.63 -11.75
C ALA A 29 -15.71 1.72 -10.85
N GLU A 30 -15.76 0.43 -11.16
CA GLU A 30 -16.48 -0.56 -10.36
C GLU A 30 -15.88 -0.69 -8.95
N LYS A 31 -14.55 -0.78 -8.84
CA LYS A 31 -13.86 -0.88 -7.54
C LYS A 31 -14.06 0.36 -6.69
N ILE A 32 -14.02 1.55 -7.29
CA ILE A 32 -14.33 2.81 -6.60
C ILE A 32 -15.80 2.82 -6.13
N SER A 33 -16.73 2.40 -7.00
CA SER A 33 -18.15 2.32 -6.67
C SER A 33 -18.42 1.34 -5.53
N GLN A 34 -17.82 0.15 -5.56
CA GLN A 34 -17.92 -0.87 -4.50
C GLN A 34 -17.46 -0.30 -3.15
N VAL A 35 -16.26 0.29 -3.09
CA VAL A 35 -15.75 0.88 -1.84
C VAL A 35 -16.58 2.07 -1.35
N SER A 36 -17.24 2.78 -2.26
CA SER A 36 -18.07 3.95 -1.90
C SER A 36 -19.45 3.57 -1.39
N ASN A 37 -20.03 2.49 -1.91
CA ASN A 37 -21.40 2.05 -1.61
C ASN A 37 -21.46 0.93 -0.56
N ASP A 38 -20.39 0.18 -0.35
CA ASP A 38 -20.29 -0.86 0.67
C ASP A 38 -19.53 -0.35 1.89
N ARG A 39 -20.28 -0.02 2.95
CA ARG A 39 -19.72 0.48 4.21
C ARG A 39 -18.86 -0.57 4.92
N GLU A 40 -19.26 -1.84 4.86
CA GLU A 40 -18.52 -2.91 5.52
C GLU A 40 -17.15 -3.11 4.86
N LEU A 41 -17.13 -3.18 3.52
CA LEU A 41 -15.88 -3.23 2.75
C LEU A 41 -14.98 -2.04 3.06
N LYS A 42 -15.55 -0.83 3.11
CA LYS A 42 -14.80 0.38 3.45
C LYS A 42 -14.16 0.30 4.84
N ASP A 43 -14.93 -0.09 5.85
CA ASP A 43 -14.45 -0.18 7.23
C ASP A 43 -13.36 -1.25 7.36
N GLN A 44 -13.52 -2.40 6.68
CA GLN A 44 -12.47 -3.43 6.60
C GLN A 44 -11.17 -2.91 5.97
N LEU A 45 -11.25 -2.18 4.85
CA LEU A 45 -10.07 -1.61 4.19
C LEU A 45 -9.40 -0.53 5.05
N VAL A 46 -10.17 0.25 5.81
CA VAL A 46 -9.63 1.25 6.75
C VAL A 46 -8.86 0.57 7.87
N GLU A 47 -9.42 -0.47 8.50
CA GLU A 47 -8.75 -1.19 9.58
C GLU A 47 -7.49 -1.91 9.10
N ARG A 48 -7.55 -2.56 7.92
CA ARG A 48 -6.36 -3.16 7.31
C ARG A 48 -5.29 -2.11 6.97
N GLY A 49 -5.69 -0.94 6.47
CA GLY A 49 -4.76 0.16 6.19
C GLY A 49 -4.06 0.69 7.45
N LYS A 50 -4.80 0.87 8.54
CA LYS A 50 -4.24 1.26 9.84
C LYS A 50 -3.31 0.20 10.42
N ALA A 51 -3.55 -1.07 10.15
CA ALA A 51 -2.64 -2.15 10.55
C ALA A 51 -1.37 -2.13 9.69
N LEU A 52 -1.52 -2.02 8.36
CA LEU A 52 -0.42 -2.05 7.40
C LEU A 52 0.57 -0.90 7.59
N VAL A 53 0.08 0.33 7.84
CA VAL A 53 0.96 1.51 7.98
C VAL A 53 1.95 1.36 9.14
N LYS A 54 1.64 0.54 10.16
CA LYS A 54 2.54 0.28 11.30
C LYS A 54 3.83 -0.44 10.90
N ASN A 55 3.88 -1.06 9.72
CA ASN A 55 5.08 -1.71 9.19
C ASN A 55 6.10 -0.72 8.61
N TYR A 56 5.70 0.53 8.38
CA TYR A 56 6.52 1.57 7.77
C TYR A 56 6.89 2.63 8.81
N SER A 57 8.17 2.99 8.87
CA SER A 57 8.70 3.96 9.82
C SER A 57 9.87 4.72 9.21
N TRP A 58 9.79 6.05 9.22
CA TRP A 58 10.89 6.90 8.76
C TRP A 58 12.16 6.72 9.59
N ASP A 59 12.04 6.53 10.91
CA ASP A 59 13.18 6.21 11.78
C ASP A 59 13.87 4.91 11.36
N LYS A 60 13.09 3.88 11.05
CA LYS A 60 13.63 2.60 10.57
C LYS A 60 14.35 2.80 9.23
N THR A 61 13.71 3.46 8.26
CA THR A 61 14.32 3.75 6.95
C THR A 61 15.61 4.54 7.08
N ALA A 62 15.65 5.58 7.93
CA ALA A 62 16.85 6.40 8.15
C ALA A 62 18.00 5.57 8.75
N LYS A 63 17.71 4.75 9.78
CA LYS A 63 18.70 3.87 10.40
C LYS A 63 19.25 2.85 9.41
N GLU A 64 18.38 2.14 8.70
CA GLU A 64 18.79 1.11 7.73
C GLU A 64 19.61 1.70 6.58
N THR A 65 19.24 2.89 6.11
CA THR A 65 19.97 3.60 5.06
C THR A 65 21.36 4.05 5.55
N LEU A 66 21.44 4.60 6.77
CA LEU A 66 22.71 5.01 7.37
C LEU A 66 23.67 3.82 7.55
N GLU A 67 23.16 2.66 7.94
CA GLU A 67 23.99 1.45 8.07
C GLU A 67 24.60 1.00 6.74
N VAL A 68 23.90 1.18 5.63
CA VAL A 68 24.47 0.94 4.28
C VAL A 68 25.59 1.95 4.00
N TYR A 69 25.38 3.24 4.28
CA TYR A 69 26.42 4.26 4.08
C TYR A 69 27.67 3.97 4.90
N LYS A 70 27.53 3.60 6.18
CA LYS A 70 28.66 3.19 7.03
C LYS A 70 29.41 2.01 6.42
N LYS A 71 28.72 0.95 5.99
CA LYS A 71 29.35 -0.24 5.39
C LYS A 71 30.22 0.07 4.17
N VAL A 72 29.86 1.08 3.39
CA VAL A 72 30.64 1.50 2.21
C VAL A 72 31.83 2.37 2.59
N LEU A 73 31.72 3.20 3.64
CA LEU A 73 32.78 4.10 4.10
C LEU A 73 33.83 3.42 5.00
N THR A 74 33.48 2.35 5.71
CA THR A 74 34.42 1.59 6.57
C THR A 74 35.13 0.46 5.83
N LYS A 75 35.17 0.52 4.49
CA LYS A 75 35.83 -0.45 3.61
C LYS A 75 37.09 0.16 3.01
#